data_AF-A0A269Z4D7-F1
#
_entry.id   AF-A0A269Z4D7-F1
#
_cell.length_a   1.000
_cell.length_b   1.000
_cell.length_c   1.000
_cell.angle_alpha   90.00
_cell.angle_beta   90.00
_cell.angle_gamma   90.00
#
_symmetry.space_group_name_H-M   'P 1'
#
loop_
_entity.id
_entity.type
_entity.pdbx_description
1 polymer ?
#
loop_
_entity_poly.entity_id
_entity_poly.type
_entity_poly.pdbx_seq_one_letter_code
_entity_poly.pdbx_strand_id
1 'polypeptide(L)' 'MTDTQTHPLTRLVRDPWGSLRRGGAWLLWYLKEIMGENAYIHYLESYERRHGTREGAMGEREFWRDVTDEQDRNPKARCC' A
#
# COMPACT_ATOMS: atom_id res chain seq x y z
N MET A 1 13.63 4.39 53.20
CA MET A 1 12.47 4.12 52.34
C MET A 1 12.31 5.29 51.39
N THR A 2 13.11 5.33 50.32
CA THR A 2 13.05 6.38 49.29
C THR A 2 12.96 5.66 47.96
N ASP A 3 11.73 5.60 47.46
CA ASP A 3 11.39 5.11 46.14
C ASP A 3 11.99 6.06 45.10
N THR A 4 12.97 5.58 44.35
CA THR A 4 13.51 6.27 43.17
C THR A 4 12.47 6.21 42.06
N GLN A 5 11.57 7.20 42.06
CA GLN A 5 10.68 7.50 40.95
C GLN A 5 11.47 7.57 39.65
N THR A 6 11.32 6.54 38.82
CA THR A 6 11.90 6.48 37.49
C THR A 6 11.03 7.31 36.55
N HIS A 7 11.53 8.48 36.18
CA HIS A 7 10.85 9.43 35.30
C HIS A 7 10.45 8.75 33.97
N PRO A 8 9.18 8.78 33.55
CA PRO A 8 8.70 8.13 32.31
C PRO A 8 9.23 8.77 31.02
N LEU A 9 9.90 9.93 31.12
CA LEU A 9 10.32 10.74 29.98
C LEU A 9 11.62 10.25 29.31
N THR A 10 12.38 9.35 29.95
CA THR A 10 13.64 8.81 29.39
C THR A 10 13.44 7.65 28.41
N ARG A 11 12.23 7.09 28.30
CA ARG A 11 11.94 6.01 27.32
C ARG A 11 11.84 6.50 25.88
N LEU A 12 11.57 7.79 25.66
CA LEU A 12 11.31 8.30 24.31
C LEU A 12 12.58 8.54 23.46
N VAL A 13 13.75 8.60 24.09
CA VAL A 13 15.00 9.03 23.44
C VAL A 13 15.82 7.85 22.86
N ARG A 14 15.42 6.60 23.11
CA ARG A 14 16.33 5.46 22.90
C ARG A 14 16.44 4.97 21.45
N ASP A 15 15.46 5.20 20.58
CA ASP A 15 15.50 4.74 19.18
C ASP A 15 14.79 5.69 18.18
N PRO A 16 15.32 6.92 17.98
CA PRO A 16 14.78 7.83 16.97
C PRO A 16 14.77 7.19 15.57
N TRP A 17 15.77 6.35 15.29
CA TRP A 17 15.89 5.60 14.03
C TRP A 17 14.79 4.55 13.83
N GLY A 18 14.36 3.87 14.90
CA GLY A 18 13.29 2.88 14.84
C GLY A 18 11.93 3.52 14.54
N SER A 19 11.66 4.68 15.15
CA SER A 19 10.44 5.45 14.88
C SER A 19 10.41 6.04 13.47
N LEU A 20 11.55 6.54 12.97
CA LEU A 20 11.67 7.02 11.59
C LEU A 20 11.48 5.90 10.57
N ARG A 21 12.08 4.71 10.79
CA ARG A 21 11.87 3.56 9.91
C ARG A 21 10.41 3.10 9.85
N ARG A 22 9.72 3.08 10.99
CA ARG A 22 8.29 2.74 11.05
C ARG A 22 7.44 3.79 10.33
N GLY A 23 7.71 5.08 10.54
CA GLY A 23 7.01 6.16 9.83
C GLY A 23 7.22 6.12 8.33
N GLY A 24 8.47 5.89 7.89
CA GLY A 24 8.81 5.74 6.47
C GLY A 24 8.16 4.52 5.83
N ALA A 25 8.13 3.37 6.51
CA ALA A 25 7.44 2.18 6.01
C ALA A 25 5.93 2.42 5.83
N TRP A 26 5.30 3.14 6.77
CA TRP A 26 3.88 3.49 6.68
C TRP A 26 3.60 4.45 5.52
N LEU A 27 4.47 5.45 5.32
CA LEU A 27 4.36 6.38 4.19
C LEU A 27 4.54 5.67 2.85
N LEU A 28 5.51 4.75 2.74
CA LEU A 28 5.68 3.94 1.53
C LEU A 28 4.47 3.05 1.25
N TRP A 29 3.91 2.41 2.28
CA TRP A 29 2.66 1.65 2.13
C TRP A 29 1.51 2.54 1.64
N TYR A 30 1.37 3.73 2.22
CA TYR A 30 0.34 4.69 1.82
C TYR A 30 0.53 5.20 0.39
N LEU A 31 1.77 5.49 -0.02
CA LEU A 31 2.09 5.88 -1.39
C LEU A 31 1.84 4.75 -2.38
N LYS A 32 2.13 3.49 -2.02
CA LYS A 32 1.81 2.32 -2.85
C LYS A 32 0.30 2.14 -3.03
N GLU A 33 -0.47 2.41 -1.98
CA GLU A 33 -1.94 2.41 -2.05
C GLU A 33 -2.46 3.51 -2.98
N ILE A 34 -1.93 4.73 -2.88
CA ILE A 34 -2.35 5.88 -3.71
C ILE A 34 -1.90 5.73 -5.17
N MET A 35 -0.66 5.30 -5.41
CA MET A 35 -0.13 5.15 -6.77
C MET A 35 -0.76 3.97 -7.53
N GLY A 36 -1.62 3.19 -6.87
CA GLY A 36 -2.31 2.08 -7.49
C GLY A 36 -1.40 0.87 -7.73
N GLU A 37 -0.22 0.80 -7.10
CA GLU A 37 0.62 -0.41 -7.14
C GLU A 37 -0.14 -1.63 -6.57
N ASN A 38 -1.10 -1.39 -5.67
CA ASN A 38 -1.99 -2.42 -5.13
C ASN A 38 -3.22 -2.72 -6.01
N ALA A 39 -3.37 -2.11 -7.18
CA ALA A 39 -4.51 -2.34 -8.07
C ALA A 39 -4.68 -3.82 -8.44
N TYR A 40 -3.57 -4.54 -8.62
CA TYR A 40 -3.59 -5.98 -8.88
C TYR A 40 -4.07 -6.80 -7.67
N ILE A 41 -3.67 -6.44 -6.45
CA ILE A 41 -4.15 -7.08 -5.22
C ILE A 41 -5.66 -6.86 -5.08
N HIS A 42 -6.12 -5.61 -5.26
CA HIS A 42 -7.55 -5.27 -5.24
C HIS A 42 -8.34 -6.03 -6.32
N TYR A 43 -7.77 -6.21 -7.51
CA TYR A 43 -8.34 -7.06 -8.56
C TYR A 43 -8.49 -8.50 -8.07
N LEU A 44 -7.45 -9.10 -7.49
CA LEU A 44 -7.49 -10.47 -6.97
C LEU A 44 -8.52 -10.63 -5.85
N GLU A 45 -8.58 -9.72 -4.89
CA GLU A 45 -9.57 -9.73 -3.82
C GLU A 45 -11.00 -9.60 -4.36
N SER A 46 -11.18 -8.73 -5.37
CA SER A 46 -12.46 -8.57 -6.02
C SER A 46 -12.84 -9.77 -6.89
N TYR A 47 -11.86 -10.44 -7.50
CA TYR A 47 -12.03 -11.65 -8.29
C TYR A 47 -12.39 -12.84 -7.39
N GLU A 48 -11.64 -13.03 -6.31
CA GLU A 48 -11.88 -14.07 -5.30
C GLU A 48 -13.26 -13.91 -4.66
N ARG A 49 -13.67 -12.69 -4.32
CA ARG A 49 -15.03 -12.42 -3.81
C ARG A 49 -16.14 -12.79 -4.81
N ARG A 50 -15.88 -12.71 -6.12
CA ARG A 50 -16.88 -13.03 -7.17
C ARG A 50 -16.88 -14.50 -7.58
N HIS A 51 -15.70 -15.13 -7.64
CA HIS A 51 -15.50 -16.46 -8.21
C HIS A 51 -15.20 -17.53 -7.16
N GLY A 52 -14.93 -17.16 -5.91
CA GLY A 52 -14.59 -18.08 -4.81
C GLY A 52 -13.22 -18.75 -4.95
N THR A 53 -12.46 -18.44 -6.01
CA THR A 53 -11.13 -18.98 -6.28
C THR A 53 -10.27 -17.95 -7.02
N ARG A 54 -8.95 -18.13 -6.98
CA ARG A 54 -7.97 -17.35 -7.75
C ARG A 54 -7.46 -18.07 -9.00
N GLU A 55 -7.84 -19.33 -9.22
CA GLU A 55 -7.27 -20.21 -10.26
C GLU A 55 -7.58 -19.81 -11.73
N GLY A 56 -8.33 -18.73 -11.95
CA GLY A 56 -8.55 -18.15 -13.28
C GLY A 56 -8.32 -16.64 -13.34
N ALA A 57 -7.73 -16.06 -12.29
CA ALA A 57 -7.42 -14.65 -12.29
C ALA A 57 -6.33 -14.33 -13.32
N MET A 58 -6.44 -13.17 -13.96
CA MET A 58 -5.45 -12.68 -14.90
C MET A 58 -4.10 -12.54 -14.21
N GLY A 59 -3.01 -12.87 -14.91
CA GLY A 59 -1.67 -12.66 -14.37
C GLY A 59 -1.35 -11.16 -14.23
N GLU A 60 -0.45 -10.81 -13.32
CA GLU A 60 -0.08 -9.41 -13.03
C GLU A 60 0.33 -8.63 -14.29
N ARG A 61 1.17 -9.22 -15.14
CA ARG A 61 1.63 -8.56 -16.38
C ARG A 61 0.50 -8.32 -17.38
N GLU A 62 -0.43 -9.27 -17.49
CA GLU A 62 -1.59 -9.13 -18.37
C GLU A 62 -2.55 -8.07 -17.86
N PHE A 63 -2.76 -7.99 -16.54
CA PHE A 63 -3.55 -6.95 -15.90
C PHE A 63 -3.01 -5.55 -16.21
N TRP A 64 -1.70 -5.34 -16.03
CA TRP A 64 -1.09 -4.04 -16.34
C TRP A 64 -1.13 -3.69 -17.83
N ARG A 65 -1.03 -4.68 -18.71
CA ARG A 65 -1.22 -4.46 -20.14
C ARG A 65 -2.64 -4.01 -20.44
N ASP A 66 -3.66 -4.69 -19.92
CA ASP A 66 -5.06 -4.35 -20.13
C ASP A 66 -5.42 -2.96 -19.59
N VAL A 67 -4.91 -2.61 -18.41
CA VAL A 67 -5.05 -1.26 -17.82
C VAL A 67 -4.45 -0.19 -18.72
N THR A 68 -3.27 -0.44 -19.29
CA THR A 68 -2.60 0.50 -20.21
C THR A 68 -3.36 0.59 -21.54
N ASP A 69 -3.78 -0.55 -22.09
CA ASP A 69 -4.55 -0.63 -23.33
C ASP A 69 -5.90 0.08 -23.20
N GLU A 70 -6.54 0.02 -22.02
CA GLU A 70 -7.78 0.76 -21.74
C GLU A 70 -7.54 2.28 -21.66
N GLN A 71 -6.41 2.72 -21.08
CA GLN A 71 -6.03 4.13 -21.05
C GLN A 71 -5.72 4.67 -22.45
N ASP A 72 -5.07 3.87 -23.29
CA ASP A 72 -4.74 4.22 -24.67
C ASP A 72 -5.98 4.25 -25.57
N ARG A 73 -6.91 3.29 -25.39
CA ARG A 73 -8.19 3.24 -26.11
C ARG A 73 -9.16 4.34 -25.67
N ASN A 74 -9.10 4.78 -24.41
CA ASN A 74 -9.99 5.81 -23.87
C ASN A 74 -9.19 6.92 -23.18
N PRO A 75 -8.45 7.74 -23.95
CA PRO A 75 -7.71 8.86 -23.39
C PRO A 75 -8.70 9.88 -22.84
N LYS A 76 -8.82 9.95 -21.51
CA LYS A 76 -9.73 10.89 -20.82
C LYS A 76 -9.33 12.37 -20.96
N ALA A 77 -8.26 12.68 -21.70
CA ALA A 77 -7.88 14.03 -22.06
C ALA A 77 -8.76 14.54 -23.22
N ARG A 78 -9.96 15.05 -22.90
CA ARG A 78 -10.66 15.98 -23.79
C ARG A 78 -10.50 17.40 -23.25
N CYS A 79 -9.39 18.02 -23.63
CA CYS A 79 -9.22 19.46 -23.59
C CYS A 79 -9.18 19.92 -25.06
N CYS A 80 -10.37 20.18 -25.59
CA CYS A 80 -10.61 21.12 -26.68
C CYS A 80 -11.75 22.03 -26.20
#